data_AF-A0A7L8AHF3-F1
#
_entry.id   AF-A0A7L8AHF3-F1
#
_cell.length_a   1.000
_cell.length_b   1.000
_cell.length_c   1.000
_cell.angle_alpha   90.00
_cell.angle_beta   90.00
_cell.angle_gamma   90.00
#
_symmetry.space_group_name_H-M   'P 1'
#
loop_
_entity.id
_entity.type
_entity.pdbx_description
1 polymer ?
#
loop_
_entity_poly.entity_id
_entity_poly.type
_entity_poly.pdbx_seq_one_letter_code
_entity_poly.pdbx_strand_id
1 'polypeptide(L)'
;MKRVIVEYAKLTKDILDMLIDKYPDGYDYSDVISFKNAKGDTVKAVEVKTEDTVYLVKISDRLENAMEEYAEDEEFFDDNDDFEANDLEDED
;
A
#
# COMPACT_ATOMS: atom_id res chain seq x y z
N MET A 1 1.84 18.84 -3.92
CA MET A 1 1.98 17.40 -3.59
C MET A 1 1.35 17.10 -2.24
N LYS A 2 0.31 16.29 -2.26
CA LYS A 2 -0.39 15.74 -1.08
C LYS A 2 0.37 14.52 -0.58
N ARG A 3 0.40 14.28 0.73
CA ARG A 3 0.95 13.05 1.33
C ARG A 3 -0.18 12.29 1.99
N VAL A 4 -0.33 11.02 1.64
CA VAL A 4 -1.37 10.13 2.16
C VAL A 4 -0.69 8.93 2.79
N ILE A 5 -1.04 8.61 4.04
CA ILE A 5 -0.59 7.38 4.70
C ILE A 5 -1.64 6.32 4.43
N VAL A 6 -1.20 5.19 3.89
CA VAL A 6 -2.06 4.07 3.51
C VAL A 6 -1.75 2.91 4.44
N GLU A 7 -2.78 2.38 5.08
CA GLU A 7 -2.71 1.13 5.86
C GLU A 7 -3.20 -0.02 4.99
N TYR A 8 -2.88 -1.26 5.38
CA TYR A 8 -3.32 -2.47 4.66
C TYR A 8 -4.82 -2.43 4.33
N ALA A 9 -5.66 -2.14 5.33
CA ALA A 9 -7.11 -2.05 5.18
C ALA A 9 -7.59 -0.89 4.28
N LYS A 10 -6.70 -0.05 3.77
CA LYS A 10 -7.00 1.08 2.86
C LYS A 10 -6.27 0.94 1.52
N LEU A 11 -5.69 -0.21 1.23
CA LEU A 11 -5.09 -0.48 -0.07
C LEU A 11 -6.19 -0.53 -1.12
N THR A 12 -5.87 0.06 -2.26
CA THR A 12 -6.64 -0.04 -3.50
C THR A 12 -5.83 -0.80 -4.53
N LYS A 13 -6.50 -1.35 -5.55
CA LYS A 13 -5.85 -2.04 -6.68
C LYS A 13 -4.76 -1.18 -7.31
N ASP A 14 -5.06 0.08 -7.59
CA ASP A 14 -4.10 1.05 -8.12
C ASP A 14 -2.81 1.18 -7.28
N ILE A 15 -2.93 1.16 -5.95
CA ILE A 15 -1.77 1.29 -5.07
C ILE A 15 -0.93 0.00 -5.09
N LEU A 16 -1.57 -1.17 -5.16
CA LEU A 16 -0.87 -2.45 -5.31
C LEU A 16 -0.15 -2.54 -6.65
N ASP A 17 -0.81 -2.16 -7.74
CA ASP A 17 -0.18 -2.09 -9.07
C ASP A 17 1.07 -1.19 -9.04
N MET A 18 0.94 0.00 -8.47
CA MET A 18 2.07 0.92 -8.30
C MET A 18 3.21 0.35 -7.44
N LEU A 19 2.89 -0.46 -6.43
CA LEU A 19 3.89 -1.11 -5.58
C LEU A 19 4.64 -2.20 -6.34
N ILE A 20 3.94 -3.05 -7.10
CA ILE A 20 4.54 -4.13 -7.88
C ILE A 20 5.35 -3.58 -9.04
N ASP A 21 4.84 -2.58 -9.75
CA ASP A 21 5.57 -1.91 -10.83
C ASP A 21 6.87 -1.28 -10.33
N LYS A 22 6.85 -0.70 -9.12
CA LYS A 22 8.02 -0.05 -8.53
C LYS A 22 8.98 -1.05 -7.87
N TYR A 23 8.45 -2.11 -7.29
CA TYR A 23 9.17 -3.11 -6.51
C TYR A 23 8.86 -4.53 -7.02
N PRO A 24 9.18 -4.86 -8.28
CA PRO A 24 8.82 -6.15 -8.89
C PRO A 24 9.53 -7.33 -8.22
N ASP A 25 10.71 -7.08 -7.66
CA ASP A 25 11.50 -8.06 -6.90
C ASP A 25 11.33 -7.88 -5.37
N GLY A 26 10.32 -7.12 -4.94
CA GLY A 26 10.15 -6.67 -3.56
C GLY A 26 10.97 -5.42 -3.20
N TYR A 27 10.81 -4.95 -1.97
CA TYR A 27 11.50 -3.76 -1.44
C TYR A 27 12.62 -4.15 -0.47
N ASP A 28 13.71 -3.39 -0.45
CA ASP A 28 14.82 -3.57 0.49
C ASP A 28 14.69 -2.63 1.69
N TYR A 29 15.46 -2.86 2.76
CA TYR A 29 15.58 -1.93 3.88
C TYR A 29 15.91 -0.48 3.46
N SER A 30 16.61 -0.32 2.32
CA SER A 30 16.96 0.97 1.74
C SER A 30 15.74 1.75 1.23
N ASP A 31 14.66 1.06 0.87
CA ASP A 31 13.39 1.65 0.41
C ASP A 31 12.46 2.04 1.55
N VAL A 32 12.74 1.54 2.76
CA VAL A 32 11.88 1.72 3.92
C VAL A 32 12.09 3.08 4.58
N ILE A 33 11.04 3.88 4.58
CA ILE A 33 10.96 5.15 5.31
C ILE A 33 10.46 4.86 6.73
N SER A 34 11.20 5.33 7.72
CA SER A 34 10.84 5.20 9.14
C SER A 34 10.61 6.57 9.76
N PHE A 35 9.44 6.78 10.37
CA PHE A 35 9.07 8.05 10.99
C PHE A 35 8.27 7.83 12.28
N LYS A 36 8.18 8.88 13.11
CA LYS A 36 7.36 8.86 14.33
C LYS A 36 6.00 9.45 14.04
N ASN A 37 4.91 8.73 14.40
CA ASN A 37 3.56 9.28 14.32
C ASN A 37 3.29 10.26 15.48
N ALA A 38 2.10 10.87 15.50
CA ALA A 38 1.70 11.79 16.57
C ALA A 38 1.65 11.16 17.98
N LYS A 39 1.60 9.83 18.08
CA LYS A 39 1.63 9.07 19.35
C LYS A 39 3.05 8.71 19.79
N GLY A 40 4.07 8.98 18.98
CA GLY A 40 5.46 8.60 19.24
C GLY A 40 5.80 7.16 18.82
N ASP A 41 4.90 6.46 18.13
CA ASP A 41 5.16 5.13 17.58
C ASP A 41 6.03 5.24 16.33
N THR A 42 6.93 4.27 16.15
CA THR A 42 7.70 4.15 14.90
C THR A 42 6.82 3.51 13.84
N VAL A 43 6.59 4.22 12.75
CA VAL A 43 5.92 3.75 11.55
C VAL A 43 6.97 3.51 10.46
N LYS A 44 6.90 2.34 9.83
CA LYS A 44 7.68 2.00 8.64
C LYS A 44 6.77 1.97 7.43
N ALA A 45 7.19 2.56 6.32
CA ALA A 45 6.43 2.62 5.09
C ALA A 45 7.33 2.58 3.86
N VAL A 46 6.80 2.05 2.76
CA VAL A 46 7.37 2.23 1.41
C VAL A 46 6.62 3.35 0.70
N GLU A 47 7.29 4.01 -0.24
CA GLU A 47 6.73 5.15 -0.96
C GLU A 47 6.36 4.77 -2.39
N VAL A 48 5.15 5.11 -2.83
CA VAL A 48 4.79 5.18 -4.26
C VAL A 48 4.17 6.54 -4.55
N LYS A 49 4.33 7.05 -5.77
CA LYS A 49 3.98 8.44 -6.09
C LYS A 49 3.30 8.58 -7.44
N THR A 50 2.28 9.42 -7.48
CA THR A 50 1.69 9.97 -8.71
C THR A 50 2.20 11.40 -8.91
N GLU A 51 1.69 12.12 -9.92
CA GLU A 51 2.09 13.51 -10.18
C GLU A 51 1.78 14.44 -8.99
N ASP A 52 0.64 14.24 -8.33
CA ASP A 52 0.15 15.13 -7.27
C ASP A 52 0.17 14.52 -5.86
N THR A 53 0.27 13.19 -5.74
CA THR A 53 0.14 12.49 -4.46
C THR A 53 1.31 11.56 -4.20
N VAL A 54 1.82 11.61 -2.97
CA VAL A 54 2.78 10.66 -2.42
C VAL A 54 2.06 9.77 -1.43
N TYR A 55 2.02 8.47 -1.72
CA TYR A 55 1.44 7.46 -0.87
C TYR A 55 2.56 6.80 -0.05
N LEU A 56 2.41 6.85 1.27
CA LEU A 56 3.27 6.16 2.22
C LEU A 56 2.52 4.93 2.72
N VAL A 57 2.81 3.78 2.10
CA VAL A 57 2.14 2.52 2.39
C VAL A 57 2.85 1.86 3.56
N LYS A 58 2.13 1.66 4.66
CA LYS A 58 2.68 1.07 5.88
C LYS A 58 3.05 -0.39 5.66
N ILE A 59 4.28 -0.72 6.04
CA ILE A 59 4.79 -2.09 5.99
C ILE A 59 4.13 -2.90 7.10
N SER A 60 3.60 -4.06 6.73
CA SER A 60 3.06 -5.08 7.62
C SER A 60 3.17 -6.44 6.95
N ASP A 61 3.18 -7.52 7.72
CA ASP A 61 3.23 -8.88 7.18
C ASP A 61 2.09 -9.15 6.16
N ARG A 62 0.94 -8.48 6.35
CA ARG A 62 -0.20 -8.58 5.42
C ARG A 62 0.06 -7.91 4.07
N LEU A 63 0.80 -6.80 4.05
CA LEU A 63 1.15 -6.11 2.81
C LEU A 63 2.04 -7.01 1.95
N GLU A 64 3.03 -7.65 2.56
CA GLU A 64 3.96 -8.55 1.85
C GLU A 64 3.21 -9.70 1.20
N ASN A 65 2.34 -10.37 1.96
CA ASN A 65 1.51 -11.45 1.43
C ASN A 65 0.58 -10.97 0.31
N ALA A 66 -0.08 -9.81 0.48
CA ALA A 66 -0.98 -9.30 -0.55
C ALA A 66 -0.23 -8.91 -1.83
N MET A 67 0.99 -8.40 -1.74
CA MET A 67 1.82 -8.12 -2.93
C MET A 67 2.23 -9.42 -3.65
N GLU A 68 2.58 -10.47 -2.90
CA GLU A 68 2.95 -11.77 -3.47
C GLU A 68 1.74 -12.45 -4.13
N GLU A 69 0.62 -12.55 -3.41
CA GLU A 69 -0.60 -13.19 -3.93
C GLU A 69 -1.18 -12.44 -5.14
N TYR A 70 -1.25 -11.10 -5.08
CA TYR A 70 -1.74 -10.30 -6.20
C TYR A 70 -0.81 -10.34 -7.43
N ALA A 71 0.50 -10.49 -7.23
CA ALA A 71 1.43 -10.66 -8.35
C ALA A 71 1.29 -12.03 -9.04
N GLU A 72 0.83 -13.06 -8.33
CA GLU A 72 0.53 -14.37 -8.90
C GLU A 72 -0.88 -14.46 -9.48
N ASP A 73 -1.85 -13.77 -8.87
CA ASP A 73 -3.26 -13.76 -9.24
C ASP A 73 -3.89 -12.38 -9.03
N GLU A 74 -4.04 -11.60 -10.11
CA GLU A 74 -4.65 -10.27 -10.05
C GLU A 74 -6.12 -10.29 -9.60
N GLU A 75 -6.82 -11.44 -9.68
CA GLU A 75 -8.20 -11.59 -9.16
C GLU A 75 -8.23 -11.71 -7.62
N PHE A 76 -7.09 -11.94 -6.96
CA PHE A 76 -6.98 -11.97 -5.50
C PHE A 76 -7.56 -10.71 -4.84
N PHE A 77 -7.35 -9.54 -5.46
CA PHE A 77 -7.83 -8.28 -4.88
C PHE A 77 -9.35 -8.21 -4.85
N ASP A 78 -10.00 -8.70 -5.90
CA ASP A 78 -11.46 -8.65 -6.07
C ASP A 78 -12.16 -9.73 -5.23
N ASP A 79 -11.50 -10.88 -5.00
CA ASP A 79 -12.02 -11.99 -4.19
C ASP A 79 -11.75 -11.85 -2.68
N ASN A 80 -10.99 -10.84 -2.24
CA ASN A 80 -10.62 -10.65 -0.85
C ASN A 80 -11.55 -9.65 -0.15
N ASP A 81 -12.36 -10.16 0.79
CA ASP A 81 -13.30 -9.37 1.59
C ASP A 81 -12.66 -8.17 2.34
N ASP A 82 -11.34 -8.18 2.61
CA ASP A 82 -10.64 -7.06 3.27
C ASP A 82 -10.53 -5.83 2.36
N PHE A 83 -10.56 -6.03 1.03
CA PHE A 83 -10.45 -4.98 0.03
C PHE A 83 -11.79 -4.56 -0.59
N GLU A 84 -12.81 -5.44 -0.58
CA GLU A 84 -14.15 -5.15 -1.11
C GLU A 84 -14.81 -3.91 -0.43
N ALA A 85 -14.42 -3.61 0.80
CA ALA A 85 -14.90 -2.43 1.54
C ALA A 85 -14.29 -1.09 1.07
N ASN A 86 -13.18 -1.09 0.33
CA ASN A 86 -12.51 0.15 -0.11
C ASN A 86 -13.03 0.70 -1.43
N ASP A 87 -13.69 -0.12 -2.26
CA ASP A 87 -14.19 0.30 -3.58
C ASP A 87 -15.55 1.02 -3.50
N LEU A 88 -16.11 1.16 -2.30
CA LEU A 88 -17.42 1.78 -2.03
C LEU A 88 -17.35 3.20 -1.41
N GLU A 89 -16.17 3.82 -1.30
CA GLU A 89 -16.01 5.16 -0.69
C GLU A 89 -15.92 6.34 -1.68
N ASP A 90 -16.34 6.19 -2.94
CA ASP A 90 -16.50 7.31 -3.89
C ASP A 90 -17.98 7.50 -4.33
N GLU A 91 -18.87 7.81 -3.39
CA GLU A 91 -20.13 8.51 -3.67
C GLU A 91 -20.24 9.78 -2.77
N ASP A 92 -19.70 10.90 -3.26
CA ASP A 92 -20.12 12.28 -2.89
C ASP A 92 -19.99 13.24 -4.09
#